data_AF-A0A522QJ14-F1
#
_entry.id   AF-A0A522QJ14-F1
#
_cell.length_a   1.000
_cell.length_b   1.000
_cell.length_c   1.000
_cell.angle_alpha   90.00
_cell.angle_beta   90.00
_cell.angle_gamma   90.00
#
_symmetry.space_group_name_H-M   'P 1'
#
loop_
_entity.id
_entity.type
_entity.pdbx_description
1 polymer ?
#
loop_
_entity_poly.entity_id
_entity_poly.type
_entity_poly.pdbx_seq_one_letter_code
_entity_poly.pdbx_strand_id
1 'polypeptide(L)'
;MWIHTKNTGAIERVFSTVLGESLLGTIALQYGGMTLPLAAARFSHREDPSAVTYIGLRPDGPRRTFEIHPAYQRVTYTVAGSIAVSETTFVALSGSGPANDPSIVYQVVTLSNRSRTQQQLRVVASGRLRGSTSADVRAVFDKQLNALVAWNDSMANAVRIFGLTEPPTRYATTFDFGSVYDPSHVHALGDSTDAFGDVLGQLQLDIELPPGETHRLYLKVGVFARGVDDAVQCYQSAPDPDTALHRTIGHLEDCLRTSQVLTPDAVINEGALWSKVNMRRVMAAYPQGCAFTNDPGASSAVVVRDSAWFVYGNDYFLSAFSRVLLENIAKRQYANGKLPEYYHAVNGEVEDDGLNINDDTPLYILALT
;
A
#
# COMPACT_ATOMS: atom_id res chain seq x y z
N MET A 1 0.81 -7.51 5.07
CA MET A 1 0.07 -6.23 5.04
C MET A 1 -0.92 -6.22 3.87
N TRP A 2 -1.95 -5.38 3.92
CA TRP A 2 -2.84 -5.13 2.77
C TRP A 2 -2.82 -3.67 2.35
N ILE A 3 -3.02 -3.40 1.06
CA ILE A 3 -3.26 -2.06 0.54
C ILE A 3 -4.51 -2.03 -0.31
N HIS A 4 -5.23 -0.92 -0.25
CA HIS A 4 -6.34 -0.63 -1.16
C HIS A 4 -5.91 0.52 -2.07
N THR A 5 -6.07 0.35 -3.38
CA THR A 5 -5.76 1.40 -4.36
C THR A 5 -7.05 1.95 -4.96
N LYS A 6 -7.06 3.26 -5.26
CA LYS A 6 -8.16 3.90 -5.99
C LYS A 6 -7.87 3.91 -7.49
N ASN A 7 -8.92 4.10 -8.28
CA ASN A 7 -8.85 4.38 -9.72
C ASN A 7 -8.30 5.80 -10.02
N THR A 8 -7.40 6.29 -9.17
CA THR A 8 -6.67 7.55 -9.27
C THR A 8 -5.16 7.35 -9.05
N GLY A 9 -4.70 6.12 -8.77
CA GLY A 9 -3.30 5.84 -8.40
C GLY A 9 -3.00 6.03 -6.91
N ALA A 10 -3.88 6.71 -6.16
CA ALA A 10 -3.74 6.86 -4.71
C ALA A 10 -3.90 5.52 -3.98
N ILE A 11 -3.14 5.35 -2.90
CA ILE A 11 -3.39 4.28 -1.92
C ILE A 11 -4.42 4.83 -0.94
N GLU A 12 -5.54 4.15 -0.74
CA GLU A 12 -6.59 4.56 0.19
C GLU A 12 -6.26 4.24 1.64
N ARG A 13 -5.59 3.10 1.83
CA ARG A 13 -5.41 2.49 3.14
C ARG A 13 -4.25 1.51 3.11
N VAL A 14 -3.52 1.46 4.22
CA VAL A 14 -2.50 0.46 4.50
C VAL A 14 -2.85 -0.26 5.81
N PHE A 15 -3.14 -1.55 5.70
CA PHE A 15 -3.61 -2.40 6.79
C PHE A 15 -2.51 -3.33 7.30
N SER A 16 -2.33 -3.36 8.61
CA SER A 16 -1.43 -4.26 9.31
C SER A 16 -2.14 -5.57 9.65
N THR A 17 -1.71 -6.67 9.02
CA THR A 17 -2.24 -8.01 9.32
C THR A 17 -1.83 -8.52 10.71
N VAL A 18 -0.80 -7.92 11.30
CA VAL A 18 -0.36 -8.25 12.66
C VAL A 18 -1.26 -7.61 13.71
N LEU A 19 -1.74 -6.39 13.45
CA LEU A 19 -2.59 -5.65 14.40
C LEU A 19 -4.08 -5.77 14.10
N GLY A 20 -4.46 -6.17 12.88
CA GLY A 20 -5.87 -6.18 12.46
C GLY A 20 -6.44 -4.79 12.20
N GLU A 21 -5.58 -3.79 12.01
CA GLU A 21 -5.98 -2.38 11.88
C GLU A 21 -5.26 -1.66 10.73
N SER A 22 -5.89 -0.57 10.27
CA SER A 22 -5.29 0.33 9.30
C SER A 22 -4.39 1.34 10.01
N LEU A 23 -3.08 1.30 9.76
CA LEU A 23 -2.14 2.23 10.39
C LEU A 23 -1.91 3.49 9.56
N LEU A 24 -2.32 3.48 8.30
CA LEU A 24 -2.17 4.62 7.41
C LEU A 24 -3.40 4.72 6.50
N GLY A 25 -3.93 5.93 6.36
CA GLY A 25 -5.04 6.25 5.48
C GLY A 25 -4.57 6.56 4.06
N THR A 26 -5.20 7.56 3.44
CA THR A 26 -4.90 7.92 2.06
C THR A 26 -3.46 8.40 1.90
N ILE A 27 -2.78 7.87 0.89
CA ILE A 27 -1.52 8.37 0.34
C ILE A 27 -1.81 8.93 -1.05
N ALA A 28 -1.39 10.17 -1.27
CA ALA A 28 -1.55 10.86 -2.54
C ALA A 28 -0.30 11.66 -2.90
N LEU A 29 -0.09 11.82 -4.20
CA LEU A 29 0.96 12.64 -4.78
C LEU A 29 0.34 13.88 -5.41
N GLN A 30 0.90 15.03 -5.10
CA GLN A 30 0.57 16.29 -5.73
C GLN A 30 1.80 16.80 -6.49
N TYR A 31 1.57 17.27 -7.72
CA TYR A 31 2.61 17.82 -8.58
C TYR A 31 2.37 19.31 -8.72
N GLY A 32 3.41 20.12 -8.50
CA GLY A 32 3.41 21.56 -8.71
C GLY A 32 4.35 21.95 -9.84
N GLY A 33 3.95 22.88 -10.69
CA GLY A 33 4.80 23.48 -11.71
C GLY A 33 5.13 24.91 -11.35
N MET A 34 6.38 25.33 -11.59
CA MET A 34 6.77 26.73 -11.43
C MET A 34 5.96 27.63 -12.38
N THR A 35 5.46 28.75 -11.87
CA THR A 35 4.78 29.77 -12.68
C THR A 35 5.51 31.10 -12.65
N LEU A 36 5.34 31.88 -13.72
CA LEU A 36 5.79 33.27 -13.73
C LEU A 36 4.95 34.12 -12.76
N PRO A 37 5.54 35.16 -12.12
CA PRO A 37 4.92 35.92 -11.03
C PRO A 37 3.54 36.54 -11.31
N LEU A 38 3.20 36.79 -12.59
CA LEU A 38 1.94 37.43 -12.99
C LEU A 38 0.68 36.59 -12.68
N ALA A 39 0.80 35.25 -12.67
CA ALA A 39 -0.28 34.36 -12.25
C ALA A 39 -0.30 34.14 -10.72
N ALA A 40 0.88 34.15 -10.09
CA ALA A 40 1.06 34.00 -8.65
C ALA A 40 0.45 35.16 -7.84
N ALA A 41 0.53 36.39 -8.37
CA ALA A 41 0.04 37.61 -7.70
C ALA A 41 -1.48 37.62 -7.42
N ARG A 42 -2.28 36.73 -8.05
CA ARG A 42 -3.72 36.60 -7.76
C ARG A 42 -4.03 35.68 -6.58
N PHE A 43 -3.05 34.88 -6.14
CA PHE A 43 -3.25 33.83 -5.13
C PHE A 43 -2.27 33.93 -3.95
N SER A 44 -1.25 34.82 -4.01
CA SER A 44 -0.28 35.00 -2.94
C SER A 44 -0.70 36.10 -1.95
N HIS A 45 -1.08 35.69 -0.73
CA HIS A 45 -1.00 36.54 0.46
C HIS A 45 0.30 36.22 1.21
N ARG A 46 1.48 36.67 0.74
CA ARG A 46 2.70 36.72 1.58
C ARG A 46 3.91 37.48 1.01
N GLU A 47 4.83 37.75 1.94
CA GLU A 47 5.73 38.91 2.12
C GLU A 47 7.14 38.78 1.52
N ASP A 48 7.47 37.69 0.81
CA ASP A 48 8.79 37.53 0.18
C ASP A 48 8.71 37.48 -1.35
N PRO A 49 9.05 38.58 -2.06
CA PRO A 49 9.00 38.66 -3.51
C PRO A 49 10.06 37.79 -4.22
N SER A 50 10.93 37.09 -3.48
CA SER A 50 11.97 36.20 -4.03
C SER A 50 11.59 34.72 -4.08
N ALA A 51 10.47 34.32 -3.46
CA ALA A 51 10.08 32.91 -3.37
C ALA A 51 9.47 32.39 -4.68
N VAL A 52 10.07 31.33 -5.25
CA VAL A 52 9.52 30.60 -6.41
C VAL A 52 8.11 30.10 -6.09
N THR A 53 7.13 30.49 -6.90
CA THR A 53 5.73 30.08 -6.71
C THR A 53 5.39 28.89 -7.60
N TYR A 54 4.83 27.87 -6.98
CA TYR A 54 4.32 26.67 -7.65
C TYR A 54 2.80 26.68 -7.67
N ILE A 55 2.20 26.20 -8.76
CA ILE A 55 0.77 25.90 -8.84
C ILE A 55 0.58 24.38 -8.99
N GLY A 56 -0.47 23.85 -8.37
CA GLY A 56 -0.86 22.47 -8.52
C GLY A 56 -1.23 22.14 -9.96
N LEU A 57 -0.54 21.16 -10.52
CA LEU A 57 -0.80 20.58 -11.81
C LEU A 57 -1.88 19.51 -11.69
N ARG A 58 -2.74 19.46 -12.71
CA ARG A 58 -3.75 18.42 -12.86
C ARG A 58 -3.41 17.56 -14.07
N PRO A 59 -3.85 16.29 -14.10
CA PRO A 59 -3.78 15.47 -15.29
C PRO A 59 -4.42 16.18 -16.49
N ASP A 60 -3.75 16.11 -17.64
CA ASP A 60 -4.24 16.67 -18.89
C ASP A 60 -5.41 15.82 -19.40
N GLY A 61 -6.63 16.32 -19.19
CA GLY A 61 -7.87 15.66 -19.61
C GLY A 61 -8.28 14.47 -18.71
N PRO A 62 -9.38 13.80 -19.08
CA PRO A 62 -9.97 12.75 -18.24
C PRO A 62 -9.24 11.40 -18.33
N ARG A 63 -8.31 11.23 -19.29
CA ARG A 63 -7.73 9.92 -19.61
C ARG A 63 -6.49 9.65 -18.77
N ARG A 64 -6.65 8.81 -17.76
CA ARG A 64 -5.57 8.04 -17.14
C ARG A 64 -5.60 6.63 -17.72
N THR A 65 -4.44 6.09 -18.07
CA THR A 65 -4.34 4.69 -18.50
C THR A 65 -3.93 3.85 -17.32
N PHE A 66 -4.74 2.84 -17.00
CA PHE A 66 -4.47 1.88 -15.93
C PHE A 66 -4.02 0.56 -16.52
N GLU A 67 -2.90 0.07 -16.02
CA GLU A 67 -2.38 -1.27 -16.27
C GLU A 67 -2.48 -2.05 -14.96
N ILE A 68 -3.24 -3.14 -14.98
CA ILE A 68 -3.35 -4.06 -13.85
C ILE A 68 -2.50 -5.29 -14.18
N HIS A 69 -1.36 -5.41 -13.51
CA HIS A 69 -0.47 -6.55 -13.60
C HIS A 69 -0.64 -7.42 -12.33
N PRO A 70 -0.40 -8.74 -12.37
CA PRO A 70 -0.47 -9.58 -11.17
C PRO A 70 0.30 -9.00 -9.97
N ALA A 71 1.50 -8.47 -10.22
CA ALA A 71 2.40 -7.91 -9.21
C ALA A 71 2.16 -6.45 -8.84
N TYR A 72 1.53 -5.64 -9.70
CA TYR A 72 1.46 -4.19 -9.51
C TYR A 72 0.26 -3.56 -10.21
N GLN A 73 -0.08 -2.35 -9.78
CA GLN A 73 -0.94 -1.45 -10.53
C GLN A 73 -0.09 -0.30 -11.06
N ARG A 74 -0.23 0.04 -12.34
CA ARG A 74 0.42 1.20 -12.93
C ARG A 74 -0.61 2.16 -13.49
N VAL A 75 -0.46 3.45 -13.20
CA VAL A 75 -1.23 4.53 -13.83
C VAL A 75 -0.29 5.43 -14.61
N THR A 76 -0.68 5.78 -15.84
CA THR A 76 0.07 6.72 -16.68
C THR A 76 -0.82 7.85 -17.15
N TYR A 77 -0.27 9.06 -17.17
CA TYR A 77 -0.94 10.29 -17.58
C TYR A 77 0.08 11.39 -17.88
N THR A 78 -0.39 12.54 -18.38
CA THR A 78 0.44 13.72 -18.61
C THR A 78 -0.04 14.85 -17.69
N VAL A 79 0.86 15.71 -17.24
CA VAL A 79 0.55 16.98 -16.58
C VAL A 79 1.26 18.12 -17.31
N ALA A 80 0.67 19.33 -17.25
CA ALA A 80 1.22 20.54 -17.87
C ALA A 80 1.54 20.37 -19.38
N GLY A 81 0.76 19.55 -20.09
CA GLY A 81 0.89 19.26 -21.51
C GLY A 81 2.15 18.52 -21.95
N SER A 82 3.12 18.31 -21.05
CA SER A 82 4.48 17.92 -21.45
C SER A 82 5.25 17.05 -20.45
N ILE A 83 4.79 16.93 -19.21
CA ILE A 83 5.39 16.03 -18.23
C ILE A 83 4.60 14.73 -18.24
N ALA A 84 5.20 13.66 -18.74
CA ALA A 84 4.63 12.34 -18.63
C ALA A 84 4.90 11.76 -17.24
N VAL A 85 3.85 11.26 -16.60
CA VAL A 85 3.87 10.67 -15.26
C VAL A 85 3.49 9.20 -15.38
N SER A 86 4.27 8.34 -14.73
CA SER A 86 3.95 6.92 -14.53
C SER A 86 4.10 6.58 -13.06
N GLU A 87 3.04 6.13 -12.41
CA GLU A 87 3.05 5.70 -11.01
C GLU A 87 2.78 4.20 -10.95
N THR A 88 3.73 3.43 -10.44
CA THR A 88 3.62 1.97 -10.27
C THR A 88 3.59 1.63 -8.78
N THR A 89 2.48 1.07 -8.31
CA THR A 89 2.25 0.70 -6.91
C THR A 89 2.27 -0.82 -6.74
N PHE A 90 3.02 -1.31 -5.76
CA PHE A 90 3.08 -2.74 -5.44
C PHE A 90 3.45 -3.00 -3.97
N VAL A 91 3.02 -4.15 -3.45
CA VAL A 91 3.45 -4.69 -2.14
C VAL A 91 4.57 -5.69 -2.40
N ALA A 92 5.68 -5.58 -1.67
CA ALA A 92 6.82 -6.45 -1.89
C ALA A 92 6.58 -7.86 -1.35
N LEU A 93 6.88 -8.85 -2.18
CA LEU A 93 6.82 -10.27 -1.81
C LEU A 93 8.24 -10.85 -1.77
N SER A 94 8.51 -11.65 -0.73
CA SER A 94 9.81 -12.28 -0.48
C SER A 94 10.06 -13.52 -1.34
N GLY A 95 8.98 -14.18 -1.77
CA GLY A 95 9.02 -15.49 -2.43
C GLY A 95 9.13 -16.68 -1.47
N SER A 96 9.43 -16.43 -0.20
CA SER A 96 9.56 -17.41 0.89
C SER A 96 8.27 -17.55 1.72
N GLY A 97 7.14 -17.10 1.18
CA GLY A 97 5.81 -17.19 1.79
C GLY A 97 5.41 -15.98 2.64
N PRO A 98 4.10 -15.85 2.98
CA PRO A 98 3.54 -14.64 3.58
C PRO A 98 4.17 -14.20 4.92
N ALA A 99 4.74 -15.13 5.69
CA ALA A 99 5.39 -14.83 6.96
C ALA A 99 6.73 -14.09 6.80
N ASN A 100 7.34 -14.20 5.62
CA ASN A 100 8.63 -13.58 5.29
C ASN A 100 8.46 -12.36 4.38
N ASP A 101 7.23 -12.07 3.92
CA ASP A 101 6.95 -10.93 3.08
C ASP A 101 7.14 -9.64 3.89
N PRO A 102 7.95 -8.68 3.41
CA PRO A 102 8.16 -7.42 4.11
C PRO A 102 6.84 -6.64 4.17
N SER A 103 6.56 -6.03 5.32
CA SER A 103 5.41 -5.12 5.48
C SER A 103 5.69 -3.75 4.86
N ILE A 104 6.08 -3.74 3.57
CA ILE A 104 6.38 -2.55 2.79
C ILE A 104 5.55 -2.49 1.50
N VAL A 105 4.99 -1.31 1.22
CA VAL A 105 4.46 -0.92 -0.09
C VAL A 105 5.39 0.10 -0.74
N TYR A 106 5.59 -0.04 -2.04
CA TYR A 106 6.34 0.90 -2.86
C TYR A 106 5.41 1.58 -3.87
N GLN A 107 5.64 2.87 -4.10
CA GLN A 107 5.09 3.59 -5.24
C GLN A 107 6.25 4.23 -6.01
N VAL A 108 6.50 3.69 -7.20
CA VAL A 108 7.54 4.15 -8.12
C VAL A 108 6.94 5.21 -9.03
N VAL A 109 7.51 6.41 -9.04
CA VAL A 109 7.02 7.53 -9.84
C VAL A 109 8.11 7.90 -10.85
N THR A 110 7.77 7.80 -12.12
CA THR A 110 8.63 8.21 -13.23
C THR A 110 8.07 9.48 -13.85
N LEU A 111 8.88 10.52 -13.88
CA LEU A 111 8.59 11.82 -14.48
C LEU A 111 9.47 12.02 -15.71
N SER A 112 8.88 12.20 -16.89
CA SER A 112 9.64 12.46 -18.12
C SER A 112 9.24 13.80 -18.74
N ASN A 113 10.22 14.68 -18.94
CA ASN A 113 9.99 15.98 -19.60
C ASN A 113 10.05 15.81 -21.12
N ARG A 114 8.88 15.89 -21.77
CA ARG A 114 8.74 15.79 -23.23
C ARG A 114 8.78 17.16 -23.92
N SER A 115 9.00 18.24 -23.17
CA SER A 115 9.14 19.59 -23.73
C SER A 115 10.59 19.86 -24.19
N ARG A 116 10.78 21.04 -24.80
CA ARG A 116 12.11 21.54 -25.20
C ARG A 116 12.75 22.46 -24.17
N THR A 117 12.09 22.71 -23.05
CA THR A 117 12.57 23.62 -21.98
C THR A 117 12.72 22.87 -20.68
N GLN A 118 13.64 23.31 -19.83
CA GLN A 118 13.75 22.79 -18.48
C GLN A 118 12.44 23.06 -17.72
N GLN A 119 12.03 22.08 -16.91
CA GLN A 119 10.84 22.16 -16.07
C GLN A 119 11.28 22.11 -14.60
N GLN A 120 10.68 22.96 -13.77
CA GLN A 120 10.85 22.89 -12.32
C GLN A 120 9.56 22.38 -11.70
N LEU A 121 9.68 21.23 -11.03
CA LEU A 121 8.56 20.52 -10.44
C LEU A 121 8.71 20.47 -8.92
N ARG A 122 7.60 20.61 -8.22
CA ARG A 122 7.49 20.26 -6.80
C ARG A 122 6.61 19.03 -6.67
N VAL A 123 7.11 17.98 -6.07
CA VAL A 123 6.32 16.78 -5.76
C VAL A 123 6.09 16.76 -4.27
N VAL A 124 4.83 16.71 -3.84
CA VAL A 124 4.46 16.54 -2.43
C VAL A 124 3.77 15.20 -2.27
N ALA A 125 4.42 14.28 -1.57
CA ALA A 125 3.83 13.04 -1.12
C ALA A 125 3.15 13.28 0.23
N SER A 126 1.85 13.03 0.30
CA SER A 126 1.06 13.20 1.52
C SER A 126 0.49 11.87 1.97
N GLY A 127 0.53 11.58 3.27
CA GLY A 127 -0.04 10.37 3.86
C GLY A 127 -0.78 10.68 5.16
N ARG A 128 -2.04 10.27 5.30
CA ARG A 128 -2.78 10.41 6.58
C ARG A 128 -2.28 9.37 7.57
N LEU A 129 -1.56 9.79 8.61
CA LEU A 129 -0.76 8.90 9.47
C LEU A 129 -1.57 8.21 10.58
N ARG A 130 -2.88 8.43 10.65
CA ARG A 130 -3.78 7.80 11.65
C ARG A 130 -4.33 6.44 11.21
N GLY A 131 -4.75 6.33 9.95
CA GLY A 131 -5.55 5.19 9.49
C GLY A 131 -6.86 5.07 10.29
N SER A 132 -7.11 3.91 10.91
CA SER A 132 -8.28 3.62 11.75
C SER A 132 -8.00 3.75 13.25
N THR A 133 -6.77 4.07 13.65
CA THR A 133 -6.33 4.13 15.06
C THR A 133 -6.87 5.37 15.81
N SER A 134 -6.55 5.46 17.09
CA SER A 134 -6.79 6.65 17.93
C SER A 134 -6.17 7.93 17.33
N ALA A 135 -6.75 9.10 17.63
CA ALA A 135 -6.27 10.39 17.14
C ALA A 135 -5.18 10.98 18.06
N ASP A 136 -4.10 10.24 18.26
CA ASP A 136 -2.97 10.55 19.14
C ASP A 136 -1.64 10.20 18.46
N VAL A 137 -1.58 10.46 17.15
CA VAL A 137 -0.40 10.18 16.34
C VAL A 137 0.68 11.23 16.61
N ARG A 138 1.88 10.76 16.88
CA ARG A 138 3.12 11.52 16.87
C ARG A 138 3.96 11.10 15.69
N ALA A 139 4.67 12.04 15.07
CA ALA A 139 5.65 11.73 14.03
C ALA A 139 6.94 12.52 14.25
N VAL A 140 8.05 11.92 13.84
CA VAL A 140 9.38 12.55 13.81
C VAL A 140 9.99 12.30 12.45
N PHE A 141 10.67 13.30 11.90
CA PHE A 141 11.45 13.12 10.67
C PHE A 141 12.82 12.52 10.98
N ASP A 142 13.11 11.37 10.39
CA ASP A 142 14.40 10.70 10.44
C ASP A 142 15.17 10.97 9.14
N LYS A 143 16.27 11.70 9.26
CA LYS A 143 17.15 12.09 8.15
C LYS A 143 17.91 10.90 7.54
N GLN A 144 18.20 9.86 8.30
CA GLN A 144 18.90 8.68 7.78
C GLN A 144 17.95 7.83 6.94
N LEU A 145 16.67 7.82 7.31
CA LEU A 145 15.63 7.09 6.58
C LEU A 145 14.98 7.89 5.46
N ASN A 146 15.19 9.21 5.41
CA ASN A 146 14.45 10.13 4.55
C ASN A 146 12.93 9.98 4.74
N ALA A 147 12.50 9.81 5.99
CA ALA A 147 11.15 9.37 6.31
C ALA A 147 10.56 10.01 7.57
N LEU A 148 9.23 10.12 7.58
CA LEU A 148 8.46 10.35 8.80
C LEU A 148 8.22 9.00 9.49
N VAL A 149 8.72 8.86 10.71
CA VAL A 149 8.45 7.74 11.61
C VAL A 149 7.35 8.16 12.56
N ALA A 150 6.21 7.47 12.53
CA ALA A 150 5.05 7.83 13.32
C ALA A 150 4.44 6.65 14.08
N TRP A 151 3.88 6.93 15.25
CA TRP A 151 3.24 5.98 16.15
C TRP A 151 2.09 6.63 16.91
N ASN A 152 1.21 5.83 17.52
CA ASN A 152 0.19 6.32 18.44
C ASN A 152 0.75 6.33 19.86
N ASP A 153 0.53 7.38 20.64
CA ASP A 153 0.95 7.39 22.06
C ASP A 153 0.22 6.27 22.86
N SER A 154 -1.04 5.95 22.52
CA SER A 154 -1.82 4.85 23.10
C SER A 154 -1.42 3.45 22.62
N MET A 155 -0.68 3.34 21.52
CA MET A 155 -0.26 2.07 20.93
C MET A 155 1.15 2.22 20.33
N ALA A 156 2.14 2.41 21.19
CA ALA A 156 3.52 2.73 20.80
C ALA A 156 4.19 1.65 19.92
N ASN A 157 3.66 0.42 19.93
CA ASN A 157 4.14 -0.66 19.06
C ASN A 157 3.62 -0.57 17.61
N ALA A 158 2.56 0.21 17.36
CA ALA A 158 1.97 0.41 16.03
C ALA A 158 2.69 1.53 15.27
N VAL A 159 3.73 1.17 14.54
CA VAL A 159 4.61 2.12 13.86
C VAL A 159 4.34 2.13 12.37
N ARG A 160 4.33 3.32 11.77
CA ARG A 160 4.29 3.54 10.34
C ARG A 160 5.46 4.42 9.93
N ILE A 161 6.11 4.03 8.85
CA ILE A 161 7.22 4.78 8.28
C ILE A 161 6.81 5.20 6.89
N PHE A 162 6.71 6.51 6.67
CA PHE A 162 6.33 7.13 5.40
C PHE A 162 7.55 7.87 4.86
N GLY A 163 8.20 7.32 3.84
CA GLY A 163 9.52 7.79 3.41
C GLY A 163 9.73 7.83 1.90
N LEU A 164 10.76 8.56 1.52
CA LEU A 164 11.30 8.60 0.17
C LEU A 164 12.66 7.88 0.15
N THR A 165 13.02 7.31 -0.99
CA THR A 165 14.36 6.70 -1.15
C THR A 165 15.46 7.74 -1.39
N GLU A 166 15.09 8.95 -1.78
CA GLU A 166 15.99 10.11 -1.88
C GLU A 166 15.64 11.16 -0.81
N PRO A 167 16.60 12.01 -0.39
CA PRO A 167 16.35 13.01 0.65
C PRO A 167 15.27 14.03 0.22
N PRO A 168 14.18 14.20 0.99
CA PRO A 168 13.22 15.25 0.74
C PRO A 168 13.87 16.63 0.89
N THR A 169 13.43 17.59 0.08
CA THR A 169 13.85 19.00 0.20
C THR A 169 13.19 19.67 1.41
N ARG A 170 11.96 19.25 1.74
CA ARG A 170 11.20 19.68 2.92
C ARG A 170 10.30 18.56 3.45
N TYR A 171 9.88 18.66 4.71
CA TYR A 171 8.89 17.76 5.31
C TYR A 171 7.94 18.53 6.23
N ALA A 172 6.78 17.95 6.53
CA ALA A 172 5.89 18.50 7.55
C ALA A 172 4.91 17.46 8.12
N THR A 173 4.37 17.76 9.30
CA THR A 173 3.07 17.24 9.76
C THR A 173 2.07 18.38 9.88
N THR A 174 0.83 18.19 9.43
CA THR A 174 -0.20 19.24 9.45
C THR A 174 -1.60 18.67 9.68
N PHE A 175 -2.55 19.56 10.00
CA PHE A 175 -4.00 19.28 9.98
C PHE A 175 -4.70 19.82 8.73
N ASP A 176 -3.94 20.47 7.83
CA ASP A 176 -4.47 20.96 6.56
C ASP A 176 -4.61 19.81 5.56
N PHE A 177 -5.66 19.03 5.71
CA PHE A 177 -6.03 17.98 4.76
C PHE A 177 -6.45 18.54 3.39
N GLY A 178 -6.87 19.81 3.33
CA GLY A 178 -7.28 20.49 2.11
C GLY A 178 -6.12 20.71 1.14
N SER A 179 -4.91 20.90 1.67
CA SER A 179 -3.70 21.16 0.89
C SER A 179 -3.44 20.10 -0.19
N VAL A 180 -3.85 18.85 0.04
CA VAL A 180 -3.66 17.70 -0.87
C VAL A 180 -4.38 17.90 -2.21
N TYR A 181 -5.51 18.62 -2.21
CA TYR A 181 -6.38 18.75 -3.38
C TYR A 181 -6.47 20.17 -3.92
N ASP A 182 -6.03 21.17 -3.15
CA ASP A 182 -6.09 22.56 -3.55
C ASP A 182 -4.89 22.93 -4.45
N PRO A 183 -5.14 23.30 -5.72
CA PRO A 183 -4.07 23.70 -6.63
C PRO A 183 -3.31 24.96 -6.21
N SER A 184 -3.85 25.76 -5.30
CA SER A 184 -3.17 26.95 -4.77
C SER A 184 -2.20 26.62 -3.63
N HIS A 185 -2.33 25.44 -3.00
CA HIS A 185 -1.57 25.03 -1.83
C HIS A 185 -0.34 24.16 -2.15
N VAL A 186 0.45 24.53 -3.15
CA VAL A 186 1.76 23.88 -3.42
C VAL A 186 2.91 24.71 -2.87
N HIS A 187 2.72 25.19 -1.64
CA HIS A 187 3.72 25.96 -0.90
C HIS A 187 4.85 25.06 -0.40
N ALA A 188 5.98 25.68 -0.06
CA ALA A 188 7.08 24.94 0.55
C ALA A 188 6.64 24.46 1.95
N LEU A 189 6.92 23.20 2.28
CA LEU A 189 6.65 22.68 3.62
C LEU A 189 7.57 23.35 4.66
N GLY A 190 7.10 23.39 5.91
CA GLY A 190 7.72 24.18 6.99
C GLY A 190 8.82 23.49 7.80
N ASP A 191 9.26 22.29 7.44
CA ASP A 191 10.27 21.50 8.17
C ASP A 191 9.92 21.23 9.65
N SER A 192 8.61 21.11 9.96
CA SER A 192 8.09 20.89 11.32
C SER A 192 7.29 19.60 11.42
N THR A 193 7.50 18.85 12.51
CA THR A 193 6.70 17.67 12.87
C THR A 193 5.92 17.88 14.18
N ASP A 194 5.55 19.13 14.49
CA ASP A 194 4.96 19.50 15.80
C ASP A 194 3.48 19.10 15.92
N ALA A 195 2.81 18.79 14.81
CA ALA A 195 1.40 18.41 14.85
C ALA A 195 1.22 17.05 15.54
N PHE A 196 0.22 16.97 16.42
CA PHE A 196 -0.10 15.77 17.19
C PHE A 196 -1.60 15.47 17.10
N GLY A 197 -1.95 14.22 16.81
CA GLY A 197 -3.34 13.78 16.73
C GLY A 197 -3.67 13.11 15.40
N ASP A 198 -4.75 13.49 14.72
CA ASP A 198 -5.02 13.01 13.36
C ASP A 198 -4.26 13.87 12.35
N VAL A 199 -3.02 13.48 12.05
CA VAL A 199 -2.11 14.30 11.25
C VAL A 199 -1.92 13.77 9.82
N LEU A 200 -1.71 14.71 8.91
CA LEU A 200 -1.19 14.47 7.57
C LEU A 200 0.34 14.61 7.62
N GLY A 201 1.07 13.55 7.26
CA GLY A 201 2.51 13.61 7.03
C GLY A 201 2.79 13.98 5.58
N GLN A 202 3.76 14.85 5.34
CA GLN A 202 4.11 15.35 4.01
C GLN A 202 5.62 15.32 3.80
N LEU A 203 6.03 14.86 2.62
CA LEU A 203 7.40 14.88 2.13
C LEU A 203 7.44 15.60 0.78
N GLN A 204 8.35 16.56 0.63
CA GLN A 204 8.49 17.37 -0.57
C GLN A 204 9.79 17.04 -1.29
N LEU A 205 9.76 17.04 -2.63
CA LEU A 205 10.92 17.04 -3.50
C LEU A 205 10.76 18.18 -4.52
N ASP A 206 11.80 19.01 -4.64
CA ASP A 206 11.90 19.99 -5.72
C ASP A 206 12.87 19.44 -6.76
N ILE A 207 12.38 19.28 -7.99
CA ILE A 207 13.04 18.56 -9.07
C ILE A 207 13.25 19.53 -10.24
N GLU A 208 14.50 19.64 -10.68
CA GLU A 208 14.83 20.22 -11.98
C GLU A 208 14.86 19.12 -13.02
N LEU A 209 14.00 19.22 -14.04
CA LEU A 209 13.86 18.19 -15.06
C LEU A 209 14.22 18.77 -16.44
N PRO A 210 15.46 18.55 -16.94
CA PRO A 210 15.90 19.06 -18.24
C PRO A 210 15.07 18.50 -19.42
N PRO A 211 15.13 19.13 -20.61
CA PRO A 211 14.44 18.63 -21.80
C PRO A 211 14.85 17.18 -22.15
N GLY A 212 13.86 16.30 -22.35
CA GLY A 212 14.09 14.90 -22.70
C GLY A 212 14.50 13.98 -21.54
N GLU A 213 14.81 14.55 -20.37
CA GLU A 213 15.25 13.78 -19.21
C GLU A 213 14.10 13.10 -18.48
N THR A 214 14.46 12.04 -17.75
CA THR A 214 13.54 11.27 -16.91
C THR A 214 14.09 11.17 -15.49
N HIS A 215 13.26 11.53 -14.50
CA HIS A 215 13.54 11.35 -13.08
C HIS A 215 12.68 10.22 -12.51
N ARG A 216 13.26 9.35 -11.68
CA ARG A 216 12.55 8.29 -10.96
C ARG A 216 12.67 8.54 -9.46
N LEU A 217 11.54 8.77 -8.80
CA LEU A 217 11.46 8.85 -7.35
C LEU A 217 10.66 7.66 -6.80
N TYR A 218 10.95 7.27 -5.57
CA TYR A 218 10.30 6.13 -4.95
C TYR A 218 9.81 6.49 -3.57
N LEU A 219 8.50 6.34 -3.38
CA LEU A 219 7.88 6.32 -2.07
C LEU A 219 7.95 4.90 -1.51
N LYS A 220 8.42 4.78 -0.28
CA LYS A 220 8.53 3.53 0.46
C LYS A 220 7.79 3.68 1.79
N VAL A 221 6.75 2.87 1.99
CA VAL A 221 5.87 2.97 3.16
C VAL A 221 5.82 1.63 3.88
N GLY A 222 6.06 1.65 5.19
CA GLY A 222 6.02 0.46 6.04
C GLY A 222 5.03 0.58 7.19
N VAL A 223 4.45 -0.56 7.60
CA VAL A 223 3.62 -0.67 8.81
C VAL A 223 4.10 -1.84 9.66
N PHE A 224 4.27 -1.60 10.96
CA PHE A 224 4.95 -2.50 11.89
C PHE A 224 4.24 -2.54 13.23
N ALA A 225 4.47 -3.62 14.00
CA ALA A 225 3.72 -3.93 15.21
C ALA A 225 4.60 -4.22 16.44
N ARG A 226 5.91 -3.92 16.36
CA ARG A 226 6.92 -4.28 17.38
C ARG A 226 7.74 -3.08 17.88
N GLY A 227 7.19 -1.87 17.73
CA GLY A 227 7.84 -0.64 18.20
C GLY A 227 8.82 -0.05 17.19
N VAL A 228 9.36 1.12 17.54
CA VAL A 228 10.10 1.98 16.62
C VAL A 228 11.41 1.34 16.18
N ASP A 229 12.20 0.79 17.10
CA ASP A 229 13.51 0.23 16.75
C ASP A 229 13.40 -0.95 15.77
N ASP A 230 12.48 -1.89 16.00
CA ASP A 230 12.22 -3.00 15.07
C ASP A 230 11.68 -2.49 13.74
N ALA A 231 10.78 -1.50 13.76
CA ALA A 231 10.24 -0.88 12.55
C ALA A 231 11.33 -0.24 11.69
N VAL A 232 12.24 0.52 12.31
CA VAL A 232 13.38 1.15 11.64
C VAL A 232 14.31 0.09 11.04
N GLN A 233 14.69 -0.92 11.82
CA GLN A 233 15.54 -2.00 11.35
C GLN A 233 14.91 -2.75 10.17
N CYS A 234 13.63 -3.12 10.29
CA CYS A 234 12.89 -3.81 9.24
C CYS A 234 12.78 -2.94 7.99
N TYR A 235 12.47 -1.66 8.14
CA TYR A 235 12.39 -0.71 7.02
C TYR A 235 13.72 -0.52 6.31
N GLN A 236 14.83 -0.41 7.04
CA GLN A 236 16.17 -0.32 6.47
C GLN A 236 16.58 -1.61 5.74
N SER A 237 16.24 -2.77 6.30
CA SER A 237 16.57 -4.08 5.71
C SER A 237 15.76 -4.43 4.46
N ALA A 238 14.62 -3.75 4.26
CA ALA A 238 13.77 -4.01 3.12
C ALA A 238 14.50 -3.64 1.81
N PRO A 239 14.39 -4.49 0.76
CA PRO A 239 15.12 -4.33 -0.48
C PRO A 239 14.87 -2.97 -1.15
N ASP A 240 15.77 -2.55 -2.03
CA ASP A 240 15.49 -1.42 -2.90
C ASP A 240 14.27 -1.72 -3.80
N PRO A 241 13.55 -0.67 -4.27
CA PRO A 241 12.29 -0.85 -4.99
C PRO A 241 12.41 -1.68 -6.27
N ASP A 242 13.51 -1.55 -7.02
CA ASP A 242 13.70 -2.26 -8.29
C ASP A 242 13.94 -3.76 -8.03
N THR A 243 14.80 -4.09 -7.07
CA THR A 243 14.99 -5.46 -6.60
C THR A 243 13.69 -6.04 -6.04
N ALA A 244 12.95 -5.27 -5.24
CA ALA A 244 11.68 -5.71 -4.65
C ALA A 244 10.64 -6.03 -5.74
N LEU A 245 10.51 -5.16 -6.75
CA LEU A 245 9.59 -5.37 -7.86
C LEU A 245 9.97 -6.59 -8.69
N HIS A 246 11.26 -6.73 -9.03
CA HIS A 246 11.75 -7.87 -9.80
C HIS A 246 11.49 -9.20 -9.07
N ARG A 247 11.81 -9.28 -7.77
CA ARG A 247 11.52 -10.46 -6.94
C ARG A 247 10.02 -10.76 -6.86
N THR A 248 9.20 -9.72 -6.71
CA THR A 248 7.74 -9.86 -6.63
C THR A 248 7.17 -10.42 -7.94
N ILE A 249 7.62 -9.90 -9.09
CA ILE A 249 7.22 -10.40 -10.41
C ILE A 249 7.66 -11.84 -10.58
N GLY A 250 8.94 -12.16 -10.36
CA GLY A 250 9.46 -13.52 -10.52
C GLY A 250 8.76 -14.54 -9.63
N HIS A 251 8.51 -14.20 -8.36
CA HIS A 251 7.75 -15.06 -7.45
C HIS A 251 6.34 -15.35 -7.98
N LEU A 252 5.61 -14.31 -8.41
CA LEU A 252 4.26 -14.48 -8.92
C LEU A 252 4.25 -15.27 -10.24
N GLU A 253 5.18 -15.01 -11.16
CA GLU A 253 5.32 -15.78 -12.39
C GLU A 253 5.57 -17.26 -12.11
N ASP A 254 6.44 -17.58 -11.15
CA ASP A 254 6.73 -18.96 -10.76
C ASP A 254 5.51 -19.67 -10.19
N CYS A 255 4.79 -19.03 -9.26
CA CYS A 255 3.57 -19.61 -8.68
C CYS A 255 2.44 -19.75 -9.70
N LEU A 256 2.23 -18.73 -10.54
CA LEU A 256 1.11 -18.68 -11.48
C LEU A 256 1.31 -19.54 -12.72
N ARG A 257 2.54 -19.97 -13.02
CA ARG A 257 2.84 -20.90 -14.12
C ARG A 257 2.36 -22.33 -13.84
N THR A 258 2.16 -22.70 -12.58
CA THR A 258 1.63 -24.02 -12.21
C THR A 258 0.19 -24.18 -12.68
N SER A 259 -0.11 -25.31 -13.34
CA SER A 259 -1.43 -25.70 -13.83
C SER A 259 -2.11 -24.61 -14.68
N GLN A 260 -1.72 -24.54 -15.95
CA GLN A 260 -2.27 -23.60 -16.92
C GLN A 260 -3.51 -24.17 -17.61
N VAL A 261 -4.49 -23.30 -17.85
CA VAL A 261 -5.65 -23.61 -18.66
C VAL A 261 -5.36 -23.14 -20.08
N LEU A 262 -5.46 -24.06 -21.05
CA LEU A 262 -5.30 -23.77 -22.46
C LEU A 262 -6.58 -24.14 -23.20
N THR A 263 -7.30 -23.11 -23.62
CA THR A 263 -8.46 -23.20 -24.51
C THR A 263 -8.23 -22.35 -25.76
N PRO A 264 -9.02 -22.55 -26.83
CA PRO A 264 -8.99 -21.65 -27.99
C PRO A 264 -9.36 -20.19 -27.67
N ASP A 265 -9.96 -19.91 -26.51
CA ASP A 265 -10.35 -18.57 -26.08
C ASP A 265 -9.34 -17.98 -25.08
N ALA A 266 -8.64 -16.93 -25.51
CA ALA A 266 -7.66 -16.24 -24.67
C ALA A 266 -8.28 -15.63 -23.40
N VAL A 267 -9.53 -15.18 -23.45
CA VAL A 267 -10.21 -14.56 -22.29
C VAL A 267 -10.46 -15.60 -21.20
N ILE A 268 -10.81 -16.84 -21.57
CA ILE A 268 -10.96 -17.94 -20.61
C ILE A 268 -9.61 -18.26 -19.96
N ASN A 269 -8.54 -18.31 -20.76
CA ASN A 269 -7.20 -18.59 -20.26
C ASN A 269 -6.72 -17.50 -19.29
N GLU A 270 -6.96 -16.22 -19.62
CA GLU A 270 -6.67 -15.08 -18.75
C GLU A 270 -7.53 -15.10 -17.49
N GLY A 271 -8.83 -15.43 -17.58
CA GLY A 271 -9.71 -15.55 -16.43
C GLY A 271 -9.23 -16.60 -15.43
N ALA A 272 -8.75 -17.75 -15.92
CA ALA A 272 -8.15 -18.79 -15.08
C ALA A 272 -6.80 -18.37 -14.48
N LEU A 273 -6.01 -17.54 -15.16
CA LEU A 273 -4.81 -16.94 -14.58
C LEU A 273 -5.17 -15.96 -13.46
N TRP A 274 -6.11 -15.05 -13.72
CA TRP A 274 -6.52 -14.01 -12.78
C TRP A 274 -7.24 -14.56 -11.54
N SER A 275 -7.90 -15.71 -11.64
CA SER A 275 -8.43 -16.40 -10.44
C SER A 275 -7.30 -16.77 -9.48
N LYS A 276 -6.19 -17.36 -9.96
CA LYS A 276 -4.99 -17.66 -9.14
C LYS A 276 -4.37 -16.39 -8.56
N VAL A 277 -4.29 -15.32 -9.36
CA VAL A 277 -3.77 -14.03 -8.91
C VAL A 277 -4.59 -13.52 -7.72
N ASN A 278 -5.93 -13.53 -7.84
CA ASN A 278 -6.82 -13.06 -6.79
C ASN A 278 -6.70 -13.91 -5.51
N MET A 279 -6.56 -15.23 -5.66
CA MET A 279 -6.33 -16.11 -4.51
C MET A 279 -5.01 -15.81 -3.79
N ARG A 280 -3.91 -15.62 -4.53
CA ARG A 280 -2.62 -15.24 -3.92
C ARG A 280 -2.67 -13.88 -3.24
N ARG A 281 -3.45 -12.94 -3.80
CA ARG A 281 -3.64 -11.57 -3.28
C ARG A 281 -4.43 -11.49 -1.99
N VAL A 282 -5.06 -12.56 -1.51
CA VAL A 282 -5.78 -12.54 -0.21
C VAL A 282 -5.07 -13.35 0.88
N MET A 283 -3.95 -14.01 0.54
CA MET A 283 -3.09 -14.70 1.52
C MET A 283 -2.22 -13.75 2.34
N ALA A 284 -2.28 -13.87 3.67
CA ALA A 284 -1.39 -13.14 4.57
C ALA A 284 -0.92 -13.99 5.75
N ALA A 285 0.16 -13.53 6.39
CA ALA A 285 0.53 -13.96 7.72
C ALA A 285 -0.14 -13.08 8.78
N TYR A 286 -0.82 -13.75 9.70
CA TYR A 286 -1.43 -13.17 10.89
C TYR A 286 -0.78 -13.78 12.15
N PRO A 287 -0.99 -13.19 13.35
CA PRO A 287 -0.47 -13.76 14.60
C PRO A 287 -0.91 -15.19 14.86
N GLN A 288 -2.12 -15.56 14.43
CA GLN A 288 -2.66 -16.92 14.56
C GLN A 288 -2.16 -17.91 13.48
N GLY A 289 -1.33 -17.43 12.55
CA GLY A 289 -0.76 -18.20 11.44
C GLY A 289 -1.12 -17.64 10.07
N CYS A 290 -0.61 -18.27 9.01
CA CYS A 290 -1.01 -17.94 7.64
C CYS A 290 -2.49 -18.25 7.43
N ALA A 291 -3.22 -17.27 6.89
CA ALA A 291 -4.64 -17.37 6.59
C ALA A 291 -5.03 -16.40 5.45
N PHE A 292 -6.29 -16.47 5.01
CA PHE A 292 -6.89 -15.44 4.18
C PHE A 292 -8.22 -15.00 4.82
N THR A 293 -8.72 -13.85 4.39
CA THR A 293 -10.02 -13.28 4.78
C THR A 293 -10.77 -12.93 3.49
N ASN A 294 -12.09 -12.99 3.52
CA ASN A 294 -12.95 -12.57 2.42
C ASN A 294 -13.07 -11.05 2.31
N ASP A 295 -12.69 -10.30 3.36
CA ASP A 295 -12.69 -8.83 3.37
C ASP A 295 -11.32 -8.25 3.80
N PRO A 296 -10.26 -8.43 2.97
CA PRO A 296 -8.91 -7.98 3.29
C PRO A 296 -8.87 -6.47 3.53
N GLY A 297 -8.34 -6.05 4.68
CA GLY A 297 -8.21 -4.63 5.03
C GLY A 297 -9.40 -4.03 5.76
N ALA A 298 -10.43 -4.82 6.03
CA ALA A 298 -11.57 -4.45 6.87
C ALA A 298 -11.87 -5.50 7.96
N SER A 299 -11.69 -6.79 7.68
CA SER A 299 -11.86 -7.87 8.65
C SER A 299 -10.64 -8.78 8.74
N SER A 300 -10.35 -9.26 9.96
CA SER A 300 -9.38 -10.35 10.18
C SER A 300 -10.08 -11.68 10.51
N ALA A 301 -11.39 -11.79 10.30
CA ALA A 301 -12.13 -13.04 10.46
C ALA A 301 -11.75 -14.03 9.35
N VAL A 302 -11.55 -15.28 9.74
CA VAL A 302 -11.26 -16.41 8.85
C VAL A 302 -12.43 -17.38 8.97
N VAL A 303 -13.31 -17.32 7.98
CA VAL A 303 -14.51 -18.17 7.90
C VAL A 303 -14.10 -19.58 7.46
N VAL A 304 -14.54 -20.60 8.18
CA VAL A 304 -14.13 -21.99 7.94
C VAL A 304 -14.68 -22.51 6.61
N ARG A 305 -15.97 -22.31 6.34
CA ARG A 305 -16.60 -22.60 5.03
C ARG A 305 -15.82 -21.99 3.87
N ASP A 306 -15.57 -20.68 3.91
CA ASP A 306 -14.86 -19.98 2.84
C ASP A 306 -13.44 -20.54 2.68
N SER A 307 -12.82 -20.95 3.79
CA SER A 307 -11.49 -21.57 3.78
C SER A 307 -11.46 -22.93 3.11
N ALA A 308 -12.48 -23.76 3.30
CA ALA A 308 -12.59 -25.02 2.57
C ALA A 308 -12.71 -24.79 1.06
N TRP A 309 -13.55 -23.84 0.62
CA TRP A 309 -13.66 -23.47 -0.80
C TRP A 309 -12.37 -22.86 -1.35
N PHE A 310 -11.68 -22.05 -0.56
CA PHE A 310 -10.38 -21.50 -0.92
C PHE A 310 -9.36 -22.63 -1.14
N VAL A 311 -9.32 -23.65 -0.29
CA VAL A 311 -8.42 -24.79 -0.46
C VAL A 311 -8.65 -25.48 -1.82
N TYR A 312 -9.90 -25.74 -2.20
CA TYR A 312 -10.20 -26.35 -3.51
C TYR A 312 -9.68 -25.55 -4.70
N GLY A 313 -9.73 -24.22 -4.63
CA GLY A 313 -9.19 -23.36 -5.68
C GLY A 313 -7.68 -23.17 -5.61
N ASN A 314 -7.05 -23.42 -4.46
CA ASN A 314 -5.66 -23.06 -4.20
C ASN A 314 -4.70 -24.25 -4.26
N ASP A 315 -5.14 -25.43 -3.82
CA ASP A 315 -4.25 -26.54 -3.51
C ASP A 315 -3.41 -26.99 -4.71
N TYR A 316 -3.98 -26.94 -5.91
CA TYR A 316 -3.29 -27.36 -7.13
C TYR A 316 -2.10 -26.47 -7.53
N PHE A 317 -1.96 -25.25 -6.98
CA PHE A 317 -0.83 -24.36 -7.31
C PHE A 317 -0.07 -23.81 -6.09
N LEU A 318 -0.66 -23.81 -4.90
CA LEU A 318 -0.05 -23.38 -3.64
C LEU A 318 -0.45 -24.29 -2.46
N SER A 319 -0.33 -25.61 -2.63
CA SER A 319 -0.71 -26.62 -1.62
C SER A 319 -0.10 -26.42 -0.23
N ALA A 320 1.15 -25.94 -0.16
CA ALA A 320 1.81 -25.65 1.11
C ALA A 320 1.02 -24.63 1.95
N PHE A 321 0.42 -23.62 1.32
CA PHE A 321 -0.43 -22.65 2.01
C PHE A 321 -1.76 -23.28 2.45
N SER A 322 -2.40 -24.06 1.56
CA SER A 322 -3.64 -24.79 1.88
C SER A 322 -3.48 -25.68 3.11
N ARG A 323 -2.38 -26.43 3.18
CA ARG A 323 -2.03 -27.25 4.33
C ARG A 323 -1.94 -26.43 5.62
N VAL A 324 -1.17 -25.34 5.62
CA VAL A 324 -1.00 -24.50 6.81
C VAL A 324 -2.33 -23.87 7.25
N LEU A 325 -3.18 -23.45 6.30
CA LEU A 325 -4.50 -22.93 6.58
C LEU A 325 -5.39 -23.97 7.29
N LEU A 326 -5.44 -25.21 6.77
CA LEU A 326 -6.22 -26.30 7.37
C LEU A 326 -5.66 -26.70 8.75
N GLU A 327 -4.33 -26.81 8.89
CA GLU A 327 -3.69 -27.07 10.18
C GLU A 327 -4.00 -25.96 11.21
N ASN A 328 -4.13 -24.71 10.77
CA ASN A 328 -4.58 -23.63 11.66
C ASN A 328 -6.04 -23.81 12.04
N ILE A 329 -6.95 -24.09 11.11
CA ILE A 329 -8.37 -24.32 11.43
C ILE A 329 -8.54 -25.48 12.42
N ALA A 330 -7.83 -26.60 12.21
CA ALA A 330 -7.89 -27.78 13.07
C ALA A 330 -7.65 -27.48 14.56
N LYS A 331 -6.74 -26.54 14.87
CA LYS A 331 -6.42 -26.14 16.25
C LYS A 331 -7.58 -25.44 16.97
N ARG A 332 -8.61 -24.99 16.25
CA ARG A 332 -9.80 -24.30 16.79
C ARG A 332 -10.99 -25.24 16.96
N GLN A 333 -10.82 -26.53 16.69
CA GLN A 333 -11.88 -27.51 16.88
C GLN A 333 -12.33 -27.56 18.35
N TYR A 334 -13.64 -27.51 18.57
CA TYR A 334 -14.22 -27.68 19.89
C TYR A 334 -14.06 -29.14 20.37
N ALA A 335 -14.20 -29.36 21.67
CA ALA A 335 -14.08 -30.70 22.26
C ALA A 335 -15.10 -31.72 21.72
N ASN A 336 -16.23 -31.26 21.18
CA ASN A 336 -17.24 -32.11 20.55
C ASN A 336 -16.95 -32.44 19.07
N GLY A 337 -15.81 -31.99 18.53
CA GLY A 337 -15.41 -32.21 17.15
C GLY A 337 -15.94 -31.17 16.15
N LYS A 338 -16.81 -30.26 16.57
CA LYS A 338 -17.32 -29.17 15.73
C LYS A 338 -16.22 -28.12 15.50
N LEU A 339 -16.17 -27.55 14.29
CA LEU A 339 -15.42 -26.34 13.98
C LEU A 339 -16.29 -25.08 14.15
N PRO A 340 -15.72 -23.94 14.56
CA PRO A 340 -16.45 -22.67 14.62
C PRO A 340 -16.81 -22.16 13.21
N GLU A 341 -17.81 -21.26 13.09
CA GLU A 341 -18.09 -20.53 11.83
C GLU A 341 -16.86 -19.76 11.38
N TYR A 342 -16.24 -19.02 12.31
CA TYR A 342 -14.99 -18.31 12.03
C TYR A 342 -14.10 -18.18 13.25
N TYR A 343 -12.83 -17.87 13.00
CA TYR A 343 -11.91 -17.39 14.04
C TYR A 343 -11.28 -16.06 13.62
N HIS A 344 -10.95 -15.22 14.59
CA HIS A 344 -10.28 -13.96 14.34
C HIS A 344 -8.76 -14.17 14.29
N ALA A 345 -8.14 -13.89 13.14
CA ALA A 345 -6.75 -14.25 12.84
C ALA A 345 -5.70 -13.48 13.68
N VAL A 346 -6.10 -12.44 14.39
CA VAL A 346 -5.19 -11.67 15.26
C VAL A 346 -5.18 -12.22 16.69
N ASN A 347 -6.34 -12.33 17.33
CA ASN A 347 -6.45 -12.70 18.75
C ASN A 347 -6.84 -14.17 18.98
N GLY A 348 -7.31 -14.89 17.94
CA GLY A 348 -7.69 -16.29 18.01
C GLY A 348 -9.07 -16.57 18.59
N GLU A 349 -9.87 -15.53 18.89
CA GLU A 349 -11.26 -15.69 19.32
C GLU A 349 -12.05 -16.43 18.24
N VAL A 350 -12.95 -17.30 18.68
CA VAL A 350 -13.82 -18.11 17.81
C VAL A 350 -15.27 -17.69 18.03
N GLU A 351 -16.06 -17.72 16.98
CA GLU A 351 -17.49 -17.44 17.06
C GLU A 351 -18.28 -18.45 16.22
N ASP A 352 -19.45 -18.80 16.74
CA ASP A 352 -20.52 -19.49 16.03
C ASP A 352 -21.69 -18.51 16.08
N ASP A 353 -22.15 -17.99 14.95
CA ASP A 353 -23.15 -16.92 14.80
C ASP A 353 -24.54 -17.21 15.44
N GLY A 354 -24.64 -18.22 16.32
CA GLY A 354 -25.87 -18.74 16.90
C GLY A 354 -26.73 -19.49 15.88
N LEU A 355 -26.25 -19.63 14.65
CA LEU A 355 -26.94 -20.28 13.56
C LEU A 355 -26.81 -21.79 13.67
N ASN A 356 -27.90 -22.50 13.36
CA ASN A 356 -27.90 -23.96 13.26
C ASN A 356 -27.49 -24.42 11.85
N ILE A 357 -26.42 -23.82 11.30
CA ILE A 357 -25.77 -24.24 10.07
C ILE A 357 -24.47 -24.91 10.51
N ASN A 358 -24.23 -26.14 10.06
CA ASN A 358 -23.08 -26.95 10.49
C ASN A 358 -22.35 -27.51 9.27
N ASP A 359 -22.18 -26.68 8.23
CA ASP A 359 -21.50 -27.07 7.00
C ASP A 359 -19.97 -26.88 7.08
N ASP A 360 -19.47 -26.06 8.00
CA ASP A 360 -18.03 -25.86 8.20
C ASP A 360 -17.26 -27.16 8.46
N THR A 361 -17.75 -27.97 9.41
CA THR A 361 -17.10 -29.23 9.78
C THR A 361 -17.05 -30.24 8.63
N PRO A 362 -18.16 -30.57 7.94
CA PRO A 362 -18.11 -31.46 6.79
C PRO A 362 -17.32 -30.87 5.61
N LEU A 363 -17.41 -29.56 5.33
CA LEU A 363 -16.61 -28.93 4.27
C LEU A 363 -15.10 -29.01 4.56
N TYR A 364 -14.69 -28.79 5.81
CA TYR A 364 -13.31 -28.99 6.22
C TYR A 364 -12.84 -30.42 6.00
N ILE A 365 -13.65 -31.42 6.35
CA ILE A 365 -13.32 -32.84 6.10
C ILE A 365 -13.14 -33.10 4.61
N LEU A 366 -14.01 -32.55 3.76
CA LEU A 366 -13.88 -32.69 2.31
C LEU A 366 -12.63 -31.98 1.77
N ALA A 367 -12.21 -30.87 2.37
CA ALA A 367 -10.99 -30.16 1.96
C ALA A 367 -9.69 -30.89 2.37
N LEU A 368 -9.76 -31.90 3.24
CA LEU A 368 -8.62 -32.75 3.60
C LEU A 368 -8.36 -33.90 2.60
N THR A 369 -9.32 -34.19 1.72
CA THR A 369 -9.23 -35.26 0.71
C THR A 369 -8.76 -34.72 -0.61
#